data_AF-A0A9D9K6Y4-F1
#
_entry.id   AF-A0A9D9K6Y4-F1
#
_cell.length_a   1.000
_cell.length_b   1.000
_cell.length_c   1.000
_cell.angle_alpha   90.00
_cell.angle_beta   90.00
_cell.angle_gamma   90.00
#
_symmetry.space_group_name_H-M   'P 1'
#
loop_
_entity.id
_entity.type
_entity.pdbx_description
1 polymer ?
#
loop_
_entity_poly.entity_id
_entity_poly.type
_entity_poly.pdbx_seq_one_letter_code
_entity_poly.pdbx_strand_id
1 'polypeptide(L)'
;MGRVLITKAQRIHQFWKKSSVALVLLATLTSAGCVAVSEEQTQPQASESSTQAIDRSTPEVALVVIAYLQVKPDQRETFIELATTTGEKTNSLEEGAISYAFYEDPSVENLFFFFEEWKSREAFESHLEQPHTKALVGKYPELLERPADIKIYGIDSFEETQFPE
;
A
#
# COMPACT_ATOMS: atom_id res chain seq x y z
N MET A 1 -14.65 -24.16 -26.74
CA MET A 1 -14.27 -24.27 -25.31
C MET A 1 -13.68 -22.95 -24.87
N GLY A 2 -14.44 -22.14 -24.14
CA GLY A 2 -14.09 -20.77 -23.77
C GLY A 2 -13.14 -20.72 -22.57
N ARG A 3 -12.07 -19.93 -22.69
CA ARG A 3 -11.14 -19.63 -21.59
C ARG A 3 -11.85 -18.74 -20.57
N VAL A 4 -12.00 -19.23 -19.35
CA VAL A 4 -12.46 -18.43 -18.21
C VAL A 4 -11.32 -17.50 -17.81
N LEU A 5 -11.51 -16.20 -18.01
CA LEU A 5 -10.63 -15.15 -17.51
C LEU A 5 -10.93 -14.94 -16.02
N ILE A 6 -10.00 -15.32 -15.15
CA ILE A 6 -10.05 -15.06 -13.71
C ILE A 6 -9.50 -13.65 -13.49
N THR A 7 -10.34 -12.74 -12.99
CA THR A 7 -9.96 -11.35 -12.68
C THR A 7 -9.22 -11.24 -11.34
N LYS A 8 -8.36 -10.21 -11.22
CA LYS A 8 -7.42 -9.91 -10.12
C LYS A 8 -8.06 -9.91 -8.71
N ALA A 9 -9.37 -9.74 -8.60
CA ALA A 9 -10.13 -9.79 -7.34
C ALA A 9 -10.26 -11.19 -6.72
N GLN A 10 -10.12 -12.27 -7.50
CA GLN A 10 -10.25 -13.65 -6.97
C GLN A 10 -8.98 -14.16 -6.26
N ARG A 11 -7.89 -13.38 -6.23
CA ARG A 11 -6.63 -13.74 -5.56
C ARG A 11 -6.68 -13.60 -4.03
N ILE A 12 -7.49 -12.68 -3.51
CA ILE A 12 -7.52 -12.35 -2.07
C ILE A 12 -8.22 -13.47 -1.27
N HIS A 13 -9.23 -14.12 -1.86
CA HIS A 13 -9.92 -15.24 -1.20
C HIS A 13 -9.12 -16.57 -1.23
N GLN A 14 -8.09 -16.66 -2.07
CA GLN A 14 -7.25 -17.85 -2.22
C GLN A 14 -6.02 -17.86 -1.27
N PHE A 15 -5.76 -16.76 -0.58
CA PHE A 15 -4.60 -16.62 0.31
C PHE A 15 -4.82 -17.30 1.68
N TRP A 16 -6.07 -17.43 2.13
CA TRP A 16 -6.40 -18.10 3.40
C TRP A 16 -6.36 -19.64 3.36
N LYS A 17 -6.06 -20.29 2.22
CA LYS A 17 -6.20 -21.75 2.06
C LYS A 17 -4.97 -22.52 1.60
N LYS A 18 -3.80 -21.91 1.43
CA LYS A 18 -2.61 -22.58 0.88
C LYS A 18 -1.36 -22.46 1.76
N SER A 19 -1.48 -22.86 3.02
CA SER A 19 -0.35 -23.43 3.75
C SER A 19 -0.33 -24.93 3.50
N SER A 20 0.39 -25.40 2.47
CA SER A 20 0.93 -26.77 2.36
C SER A 20 1.75 -27.00 1.08
N VAL A 21 3.07 -27.20 1.28
CA VAL A 21 3.96 -28.23 0.69
C VAL A 21 4.46 -28.13 -0.78
N ALA A 22 5.82 -28.09 -0.87
CA ALA A 22 6.78 -28.68 -1.85
C ALA A 22 6.73 -28.27 -3.34
N LEU A 23 7.76 -28.46 -4.18
CA LEU A 23 9.23 -28.57 -4.20
C LEU A 23 9.53 -28.90 -5.71
N VAL A 24 10.74 -28.61 -6.20
CA VAL A 24 11.47 -29.24 -7.35
C VAL A 24 11.42 -28.55 -8.73
N LEU A 25 12.59 -27.96 -9.10
CA LEU A 25 13.49 -28.13 -10.29
C LEU A 25 12.87 -28.51 -11.66
N LEU A 26 13.36 -28.13 -12.86
CA LEU A 26 14.73 -28.00 -13.38
C LEU A 26 14.73 -27.22 -14.73
N ALA A 27 15.90 -26.71 -15.11
CA ALA A 27 16.28 -25.89 -16.26
C ALA A 27 16.03 -26.45 -17.68
N THR A 28 16.06 -25.58 -18.71
CA THR A 28 16.96 -25.75 -19.88
C THR A 28 17.30 -24.42 -20.56
N LEU A 29 18.59 -24.34 -20.89
CA LEU A 29 19.39 -23.29 -21.52
C LEU A 29 19.25 -23.35 -23.06
N THR A 30 19.20 -22.21 -23.76
CA THR A 30 19.65 -22.11 -25.16
C THR A 30 20.26 -20.73 -25.42
N SER A 31 21.31 -20.73 -26.24
CA SER A 31 22.36 -19.72 -26.33
C SER A 31 22.37 -18.99 -27.69
N ALA A 32 23.20 -17.93 -27.69
CA ALA A 32 24.02 -17.42 -28.79
C ALA A 32 23.45 -16.28 -29.67
N GLY A 33 24.24 -15.21 -29.77
CA GLY A 33 24.23 -14.29 -30.91
C GLY A 33 24.73 -12.88 -30.63
N CYS A 34 26.06 -12.67 -30.63
CA CYS A 34 26.77 -11.39 -30.72
C CYS A 34 26.24 -10.53 -31.91
N VAL A 35 26.37 -9.19 -31.96
CA VAL A 35 27.60 -8.39 -32.18
C VAL A 35 27.22 -6.89 -32.04
N ALA A 36 28.13 -6.10 -31.47
CA ALA A 36 28.08 -4.63 -31.39
C ALA A 36 28.51 -3.97 -32.71
N VAL A 37 28.07 -2.73 -32.97
CA VAL A 37 28.90 -1.65 -33.56
C VAL A 37 28.25 -0.30 -33.26
N SER A 38 29.11 0.62 -32.83
CA SER A 38 28.89 2.04 -32.55
C SER A 38 28.61 2.84 -33.80
N GLU A 39 27.92 3.98 -33.67
CA GLU A 39 28.40 5.22 -34.29
C GLU A 39 27.79 6.44 -33.60
N GLU A 40 28.70 7.25 -33.09
CA GLU A 40 28.52 8.53 -32.45
C GLU A 40 28.42 9.60 -33.54
N GLN A 41 27.37 10.43 -33.52
CA GLN A 41 27.36 11.68 -34.28
C GLN A 41 26.75 12.82 -33.46
N THR A 42 27.63 13.80 -33.24
CA THR A 42 27.44 15.07 -32.56
C THR A 42 26.54 16.05 -33.32
N GLN A 43 25.49 16.49 -32.62
CA GLN A 43 24.80 17.80 -32.54
C GLN A 43 25.08 18.91 -33.58
N PRO A 44 24.04 19.72 -33.90
CA PRO A 44 24.10 21.11 -33.47
C PRO A 44 22.83 21.60 -32.75
N GLN A 45 23.05 22.50 -31.79
CA GLN A 45 22.07 23.13 -30.93
C GLN A 45 21.06 23.99 -31.72
N ALA A 46 19.78 23.87 -31.35
CA ALA A 46 18.78 24.90 -31.56
C ALA A 46 18.44 25.52 -30.20
N SER A 47 18.51 26.85 -30.14
CA SER A 47 17.90 27.68 -29.11
C SER A 47 16.38 27.57 -29.21
N GLU A 48 15.68 27.43 -28.08
CA GLU A 48 14.72 28.43 -27.59
C GLU A 48 13.94 27.92 -26.36
N SER A 49 13.85 28.84 -25.41
CA SER A 49 12.87 29.07 -24.35
C SER A 49 11.69 28.10 -24.15
N SER A 50 11.39 27.90 -22.85
CA SER A 50 10.06 27.59 -22.30
C SER A 50 9.54 26.15 -22.43
N THR A 51 9.86 25.33 -21.43
CA THR A 51 8.86 24.51 -20.71
C THR A 51 9.46 24.19 -19.34
N GLN A 52 8.88 24.72 -18.27
CA GLN A 52 9.11 24.15 -16.94
C GLN A 52 8.51 22.75 -17.00
N ALA A 53 9.37 21.75 -17.15
CA ALA A 53 8.98 20.36 -17.03
C ALA A 53 8.52 20.17 -15.59
N ILE A 54 7.23 20.01 -15.38
CA ILE A 54 6.77 19.34 -14.16
C ILE A 54 7.39 17.95 -14.24
N ASP A 55 8.35 17.72 -13.35
CA ASP A 55 8.98 16.42 -13.15
C ASP A 55 7.87 15.42 -12.89
N ARG A 56 7.58 14.56 -13.87
CA ARG A 56 6.67 13.41 -13.69
C ARG A 56 7.44 12.27 -13.04
N SER A 57 8.18 12.56 -11.97
CA SER A 57 8.62 11.53 -11.06
C SER A 57 7.37 10.85 -10.50
N THR A 58 7.40 9.52 -10.47
CA THR A 58 6.32 8.69 -9.91
C THR A 58 5.87 9.28 -8.58
N PRO A 59 4.55 9.44 -8.33
CA PRO A 59 4.10 9.96 -7.05
C PRO A 59 4.68 9.09 -5.93
N GLU A 60 5.29 9.73 -4.93
CA GLU A 60 5.89 9.02 -3.80
C GLU A 60 4.84 8.15 -3.10
N VAL A 61 3.60 8.64 -3.03
CA VAL A 61 2.41 7.89 -2.61
C VAL A 61 1.78 7.17 -3.82
N ALA A 62 1.83 5.84 -3.81
CA ALA A 62 1.16 5.02 -4.83
C ALA A 62 -0.24 4.58 -4.41
N LEU A 63 -0.48 4.46 -3.10
CA LEU A 63 -1.76 4.03 -2.53
C LEU A 63 -2.12 4.83 -1.29
N VAL A 64 -3.41 5.12 -1.15
CA VAL A 64 -4.02 5.59 0.10
C VAL A 64 -5.00 4.54 0.60
N VAL A 65 -4.92 4.20 1.88
CA VAL A 65 -5.87 3.30 2.56
C VAL A 65 -6.62 4.09 3.61
N ILE A 66 -7.95 3.93 3.61
CA ILE A 66 -8.82 4.41 4.67
C ILE A 66 -9.57 3.21 5.24
N ALA A 67 -9.34 2.90 6.51
CA ALA A 67 -10.01 1.82 7.21
C ALA A 67 -10.91 2.40 8.31
N TYR A 68 -12.23 2.19 8.23
CA TYR A 68 -13.20 2.63 9.24
C TYR A 68 -13.53 1.51 10.22
N LEU A 69 -13.53 1.83 11.51
CA LEU A 69 -13.68 0.88 12.60
C LEU A 69 -14.70 1.43 13.60
N GLN A 70 -15.89 0.81 13.66
CA GLN A 70 -16.86 1.06 14.72
C GLN A 70 -16.46 0.21 15.94
N VAL A 71 -15.79 0.83 16.90
CA VAL A 71 -15.29 0.17 18.11
C VAL A 71 -16.42 0.11 19.15
N LYS A 72 -16.52 -1.01 19.87
CA LYS A 72 -17.47 -1.14 20.98
C LYS A 72 -17.10 -0.15 22.09
N PRO A 73 -18.06 0.57 22.71
CA PRO A 73 -17.76 1.59 23.71
C PRO A 73 -16.90 1.09 24.89
N ASP A 74 -17.12 -0.16 25.34
CA ASP A 74 -16.37 -0.78 26.44
C ASP A 74 -14.94 -1.22 26.05
N GLN A 75 -14.62 -1.22 24.75
CA GLN A 75 -13.32 -1.62 24.20
C GLN A 75 -12.49 -0.42 23.72
N ARG A 76 -13.00 0.80 23.90
CA ARG A 76 -12.41 2.04 23.37
C ARG A 76 -10.94 2.22 23.77
N GLU A 77 -10.63 2.17 25.06
CA GLU A 77 -9.26 2.40 25.55
C GLU A 77 -8.30 1.32 25.07
N THR A 78 -8.73 0.06 25.08
CA THR A 78 -7.95 -1.05 24.54
C THR A 78 -7.66 -0.88 23.05
N PHE A 79 -8.63 -0.40 22.28
CA PHE A 79 -8.42 -0.09 20.87
C PHE A 79 -7.39 1.03 20.68
N ILE A 80 -7.50 2.15 21.40
CA ILE A 80 -6.55 3.26 21.29
C ILE A 80 -5.13 2.78 21.60
N GLU A 81 -4.92 2.01 22.66
CA GLU A 81 -3.59 1.52 23.06
C GLU A 81 -2.95 0.66 21.95
N LEU A 82 -3.72 -0.28 21.39
CA LEU A 82 -3.28 -1.14 20.30
C LEU A 82 -3.05 -0.36 19.01
N ALA A 83 -3.96 0.57 18.66
CA ALA A 83 -3.86 1.40 17.47
C ALA A 83 -2.64 2.33 17.52
N THR A 84 -2.40 2.96 18.68
CA THR A 84 -1.24 3.83 18.93
C THR A 84 0.05 3.04 18.78
N THR A 85 0.16 1.88 19.45
CA THR A 85 1.33 1.00 19.34
C THR A 85 1.57 0.55 17.89
N THR A 86 0.50 0.25 17.15
CA THR A 86 0.58 -0.15 15.74
C THR A 86 1.07 1.01 14.87
N GLY A 87 0.55 2.22 15.10
CA GLY A 87 0.97 3.42 14.38
C GLY A 87 2.44 3.78 14.63
N GLU A 88 2.90 3.75 15.89
CA GLU A 88 4.30 4.01 16.23
C GLU A 88 5.25 3.02 15.54
N LYS A 89 4.92 1.73 15.57
CA LYS A 89 5.74 0.68 14.93
C LYS A 89 5.71 0.78 13.42
N THR A 90 4.56 1.05 12.82
CA THR A 90 4.44 1.20 11.36
C THR A 90 5.32 2.35 10.88
N ASN A 91 5.18 3.53 11.48
CA ASN A 91 5.96 4.71 11.08
C ASN A 91 7.46 4.58 11.36
N SER A 92 7.88 3.81 12.37
CA SER A 92 9.31 3.68 12.74
C SER A 92 10.03 2.50 12.09
N LEU A 93 9.32 1.44 11.71
CA LEU A 93 9.92 0.20 11.24
C LEU A 93 9.64 -0.10 9.76
N GLU A 94 8.59 0.48 9.18
CA GLU A 94 8.16 0.14 7.82
C GLU A 94 8.53 1.25 6.83
N GLU A 95 9.67 1.11 6.15
CA GLU A 95 10.16 2.10 5.16
C GLU A 95 9.19 2.35 4.00
N GLY A 96 8.25 1.43 3.76
CA GLY A 96 7.21 1.52 2.75
C GLY A 96 5.97 2.33 3.15
N ALA A 97 5.80 2.60 4.45
CA ALA A 97 4.78 3.50 4.99
C ALA A 97 5.30 4.95 4.87
N ILE A 98 4.54 5.81 4.20
CA ILE A 98 4.86 7.23 4.05
C ILE A 98 4.25 7.99 5.22
N SER A 99 3.00 7.70 5.52
CA SER A 99 2.31 8.16 6.71
C SER A 99 1.33 7.09 7.17
N TYR A 100 1.17 6.96 8.49
CA TYR A 100 0.20 6.06 9.08
C TYR A 100 -0.34 6.69 10.36
N ALA A 101 -1.61 7.07 10.37
CA ALA A 101 -2.27 7.66 11.53
C ALA A 101 -3.70 7.17 11.66
N PHE A 102 -4.28 7.35 12.85
CA PHE A 102 -5.70 7.14 13.06
C PHE A 102 -6.34 8.33 13.77
N TYR A 103 -7.63 8.50 13.53
CA TYR A 103 -8.42 9.59 14.03
C TYR A 103 -9.77 9.07 14.48
N GLU A 104 -10.46 9.85 15.31
CA GLU A 104 -11.85 9.60 15.68
C GLU A 104 -12.75 10.54 14.88
N ASP A 105 -13.90 10.02 14.44
CA ASP A 105 -14.95 10.82 13.86
C ASP A 105 -15.58 11.72 14.94
N PRO A 106 -15.59 13.05 14.77
CA PRO A 106 -16.13 13.96 15.78
C PRO A 106 -17.67 13.91 15.89
N SER A 107 -18.36 13.31 14.90
CA SER A 107 -19.81 13.24 14.80
C SER A 107 -20.36 11.87 15.18
N VAL A 108 -19.53 10.82 15.18
CA VAL A 108 -19.94 9.44 15.47
C VAL A 108 -19.02 8.85 16.54
N GLU A 109 -19.58 8.67 17.74
CA GLU A 109 -18.83 8.16 18.89
C GLU A 109 -18.22 6.78 18.61
N ASN A 110 -16.96 6.59 19.01
CA ASN A 110 -16.20 5.34 18.84
C ASN A 110 -16.05 4.88 17.38
N LEU A 111 -16.32 5.76 16.40
CA LEU A 111 -15.94 5.51 15.02
C LEU A 111 -14.53 6.07 14.80
N PHE A 112 -13.58 5.17 14.56
CA PHE A 112 -12.22 5.54 14.21
C PHE A 112 -11.96 5.29 12.74
N PHE A 113 -11.00 5.99 12.18
CA PHE A 113 -10.46 5.66 10.88
C PHE A 113 -8.94 5.75 10.85
N PHE A 114 -8.30 4.76 10.23
CA PHE A 114 -6.91 4.87 9.81
C PHE A 114 -6.85 5.63 8.48
N PHE A 115 -5.87 6.50 8.34
CA PHE A 115 -5.45 7.10 7.08
C PHE A 115 -3.99 6.74 6.87
N GLU A 116 -3.72 6.03 5.77
CA GLU A 116 -2.42 5.43 5.52
C GLU A 116 -1.99 5.71 4.09
N GLU A 117 -0.74 6.15 3.94
CA GLU A 117 -0.11 6.42 2.65
C GLU A 117 1.05 5.46 2.44
N TRP A 118 1.07 4.81 1.27
CA TRP A 118 2.01 3.72 0.99
C TRP A 118 2.77 3.97 -0.32
N LYS A 119 4.08 3.67 -0.29
CA LYS A 119 4.95 3.74 -1.48
C LYS A 119 4.55 2.77 -2.58
N SER A 120 3.93 1.64 -2.22
CA SER A 120 3.48 0.64 -3.19
C SER A 120 2.43 -0.32 -2.61
N ARG A 121 1.85 -1.13 -3.50
CA ARG A 121 0.98 -2.26 -3.12
C ARG A 121 1.73 -3.30 -2.31
N GLU A 122 2.96 -3.60 -2.69
CA GLU A 122 3.80 -4.58 -2.02
C GLU A 122 4.14 -4.13 -0.60
N ALA A 123 4.37 -2.82 -0.38
CA ALA A 123 4.57 -2.26 0.96
C ALA A 123 3.33 -2.47 1.85
N PHE A 124 2.15 -2.10 1.36
CA PHE A 124 0.90 -2.33 2.10
C PHE A 124 0.63 -3.82 2.35
N GLU A 125 0.89 -4.70 1.38
CA GLU A 125 0.72 -6.14 1.57
C GLU A 125 1.72 -6.69 2.60
N SER A 126 2.95 -6.17 2.64
CA SER A 126 3.91 -6.51 3.70
C SER A 126 3.46 -6.00 5.07
N HIS A 127 2.83 -4.83 5.15
CA HIS A 127 2.29 -4.27 6.38
C HIS A 127 1.25 -5.19 7.03
N LEU A 128 0.35 -5.75 6.23
CA LEU A 128 -0.67 -6.70 6.71
C LEU A 128 -0.08 -7.95 7.35
N GLU A 129 1.17 -8.28 7.02
CA GLU A 129 1.87 -9.44 7.55
C GLU A 129 2.67 -9.15 8.83
N GLN A 130 2.85 -7.88 9.20
CA GLN A 130 3.68 -7.47 10.34
C GLN A 130 3.09 -7.92 11.69
N PRO A 131 3.94 -8.21 12.70
CA PRO A 131 3.47 -8.66 14.01
C PRO A 131 2.53 -7.67 14.71
N HIS A 132 2.80 -6.35 14.64
CA HIS A 132 1.95 -5.33 15.25
C HIS A 132 0.59 -5.22 14.55
N THR A 133 0.57 -5.25 13.22
CA THR A 133 -0.67 -5.24 12.43
C THR A 133 -1.52 -6.47 12.72
N LYS A 134 -0.92 -7.67 12.73
CA LYS A 134 -1.62 -8.91 13.09
C LYS A 134 -2.16 -8.90 14.52
N ALA A 135 -1.43 -8.31 15.47
CA ALA A 135 -1.89 -8.19 16.84
C ALA A 135 -3.15 -7.32 16.94
N LEU A 136 -3.21 -6.19 16.24
CA LEU A 136 -4.38 -5.33 16.19
C LEU A 136 -5.55 -5.98 15.42
N VAL A 137 -5.31 -6.44 14.19
CA VAL A 137 -6.35 -7.04 13.33
C VAL A 137 -6.93 -8.31 13.95
N GLY A 138 -6.09 -9.12 14.62
CA GLY A 138 -6.53 -10.32 15.33
C GLY A 138 -7.53 -10.03 16.46
N LYS A 139 -7.53 -8.80 17.00
CA LYS A 139 -8.47 -8.36 18.03
C LYS A 139 -9.77 -7.79 17.48
N TYR A 140 -9.90 -7.54 16.18
CA TYR A 140 -11.11 -6.96 15.60
C TYR A 140 -12.43 -7.69 15.95
N PRO A 141 -12.51 -9.04 15.99
CA PRO A 141 -13.74 -9.73 16.39
C PRO A 141 -14.19 -9.40 17.83
N GLU A 142 -13.23 -9.09 18.71
CA GLU A 142 -13.49 -8.71 20.10
C GLU A 142 -13.82 -7.21 20.20
N LEU A 143 -13.08 -6.36 19.48
CA LEU A 143 -13.12 -4.90 19.62
C LEU A 143 -14.25 -4.21 18.84
N LEU A 144 -14.66 -4.74 17.69
CA LEU A 144 -15.54 -4.03 16.74
C LEU A 144 -17.00 -4.48 16.81
N GLU A 145 -17.93 -3.53 16.64
CA GLU A 145 -19.37 -3.81 16.54
C GLU A 145 -19.75 -4.47 15.22
N ARG A 146 -18.98 -4.17 14.17
CA ARG A 146 -19.14 -4.67 12.81
C ARG A 146 -17.77 -4.81 12.14
N PRO A 147 -17.64 -5.62 11.08
CA PRO A 147 -16.39 -5.70 10.32
C PRO A 147 -15.92 -4.32 9.86
N ALA A 148 -14.60 -4.12 9.84
CA ALA A 148 -13.99 -2.90 9.33
C ALA A 148 -14.36 -2.66 7.85
N ASP A 149 -14.61 -1.41 7.50
CA ASP A 149 -14.84 -0.97 6.11
C ASP A 149 -13.53 -0.38 5.57
N ILE A 150 -12.91 -1.04 4.60
CA ILE A 150 -11.58 -0.69 4.08
C ILE A 150 -11.71 -0.22 2.63
N LYS A 151 -11.26 1.00 2.36
CA LYS A 151 -11.19 1.61 1.04
C LYS A 151 -9.73 1.79 0.66
N ILE A 152 -9.39 1.38 -0.56
CA ILE A 152 -8.03 1.51 -1.08
C ILE A 152 -8.09 2.28 -2.40
N TYR A 153 -7.34 3.37 -2.46
CA TYR A 153 -7.25 4.26 -3.60
C TYR A 153 -5.88 4.10 -4.25
N GLY A 154 -5.86 3.86 -5.56
CA GLY A 154 -4.65 4.00 -6.37
C GLY A 154 -4.45 5.47 -6.73
N ILE A 155 -3.24 5.96 -6.56
CA ILE A 155 -2.92 7.36 -6.82
C ILE A 155 -2.16 7.45 -8.15
N ASP A 156 -2.83 8.02 -9.15
CA ASP A 156 -2.20 8.35 -10.43
C ASP A 156 -1.45 9.69 -10.33
N SER A 157 -1.97 10.62 -9.52
CA SER A 157 -1.38 11.93 -9.22
C SER A 157 -1.99 12.51 -7.94
N PHE A 158 -1.23 13.32 -7.21
CA PHE A 158 -1.72 14.13 -6.09
C PHE A 158 -1.02 15.49 -6.08
N GLU A 159 -1.62 16.45 -5.39
CA GLU A 159 -1.05 17.78 -5.17
C GLU A 159 -1.05 18.06 -3.67
N GLU A 160 0.07 18.49 -3.12
CA GLU A 160 0.16 18.99 -1.76
C GLU A 160 0.21 20.51 -1.80
N THR A 161 -0.64 21.17 -1.02
CA THR A 161 -0.70 22.63 -0.94
C THR A 161 -0.64 23.06 0.51
N GLN A 162 0.30 23.95 0.82
CA GLN A 162 0.34 24.64 2.10
C GLN A 162 -0.52 25.90 2.04
N PHE A 163 -1.47 26.02 2.97
CA PHE A 163 -2.20 27.27 3.14
C PHE A 163 -1.30 28.29 3.85
N PRO A 164 -1.28 29.56 3.40
CA PRO A 164 -0.55 30.61 4.11
C PRO A 164 -1.14 30.80 5.51
N GLU A 165 -0.26 31.09 6.48
CA GLU A 165 -0.64 31.42 7.86
C GLU A 165 -1.53 32.67 7.97
#